data_AF-A0A960V509-F1
#
_entry.id   AF-A0A960V509-F1
#
_cell.length_a   1.000
_cell.length_b   1.000
_cell.length_c   1.000
_cell.angle_alpha   90.00
_cell.angle_beta   90.00
_cell.angle_gamma   90.00
#
_symmetry.space_group_name_H-M   'P 1'
#
loop_
_entity.id
_entity.type
_entity.pdbx_description
1 polymer ?
#
loop_
_entity_poly.entity_id
_entity_poly.type
_entity_poly.pdbx_seq_one_letter_code
_entity_poly.pdbx_strand_id
1 'polypeptide(L)' 'MAVSYHEMTEKELDKQLESFRKELRELRFTYAVTRSLQNSARPRLVKRSIARILTIKRERELKAAKGGA' A
#
# COMPACT_ATOMS: atom_id res chain seq x y z
N MET A 1 2.67 6.41 -14.36
CA MET A 1 3.07 4.99 -14.32
C MET A 1 2.04 4.21 -13.53
N ALA A 2 1.26 3.36 -14.23
CA ALA A 2 0.34 2.44 -13.59
C ALA A 2 1.17 1.28 -13.02
N VAL A 3 1.31 1.23 -11.71
CA VAL A 3 1.90 0.05 -11.04
C VAL A 3 0.82 -1.03 -11.06
N SER A 4 1.02 -2.04 -11.90
CA SER A 4 0.12 -3.20 -12.03
C SER A 4 0.31 -4.15 -10.84
N TYR A 5 -0.26 -3.78 -9.68
CA TYR A 5 -0.28 -4.63 -8.49
C TYR A 5 -0.98 -5.99 -8.72
N HIS A 6 -1.70 -6.15 -9.84
CA HIS A 6 -2.36 -7.39 -10.22
C HIS A 6 -1.37 -8.49 -10.66
N GLU A 7 -0.24 -8.11 -11.24
CA GLU A 7 0.78 -9.03 -11.78
C GLU A 7 1.74 -9.53 -10.70
N MET A 8 1.79 -8.85 -9.55
CA MET A 8 2.69 -9.18 -8.45
C MET A 8 2.19 -10.39 -7.66
N THR A 9 3.12 -11.23 -7.20
CA THR A 9 2.82 -12.34 -6.30
C THR A 9 2.38 -11.84 -4.93
N GLU A 10 1.64 -12.65 -4.16
CA GLU A 10 1.19 -12.24 -2.81
C GLU A 10 2.36 -11.85 -1.89
N LYS A 11 3.49 -12.55 -2.02
CA LYS A 11 4.72 -12.25 -1.27
C LYS A 11 5.33 -10.90 -1.64
N GLU A 12 5.29 -10.52 -2.91
CA GLU A 12 5.78 -9.20 -3.36
C GLU A 12 4.84 -8.09 -2.94
N LEU A 13 3.53 -8.33 -2.97
CA LEU A 13 2.53 -7.40 -2.45
C LEU A 13 2.72 -7.14 -0.96
N ASP A 14 3.01 -8.18 -0.16
CA ASP A 14 3.32 -8.01 1.26
C ASP A 14 4.62 -7.24 1.49
N LYS A 15 5.68 -7.54 0.75
CA LYS A 15 6.93 -6.77 0.81
C LYS A 15 6.72 -5.30 0.48
N GLN A 16 5.94 -4.98 -0.56
CA GLN A 16 5.60 -3.60 -0.89
C GLN A 16 4.71 -2.95 0.17
N LEU A 17 3.76 -3.68 0.74
CA LEU A 17 2.90 -3.16 1.79
C LEU A 17 3.73 -2.79 3.04
N GLU A 18 4.71 -3.61 3.38
CA GLU A 18 5.62 -3.33 4.48
C GLU A 18 6.54 -2.14 4.20
N SER A 19 7.07 -2.02 2.99
CA SER A 19 7.90 -0.86 2.60
C SER A 19 7.09 0.44 2.60
N PHE A 20 5.87 0.44 2.05
CA PHE A 20 4.97 1.60 2.09
C PHE A 20 4.56 1.96 3.51
N ARG A 21 4.36 0.99 4.41
CA ARG A 21 4.12 1.25 5.83
C ARG A 21 5.33 1.89 6.50
N LYS A 22 6.54 1.44 6.17
CA LYS A 22 7.79 2.02 6.70
C LYS A 22 7.96 3.47 6.21
N GLU A 23 7.78 3.72 4.92
CA GLU A 23 7.81 5.07 4.33
C GLU A 23 6.77 5.99 4.99
N LEU A 24 5.57 5.48 5.27
CA LEU A 24 4.52 6.26 5.94
C LEU A 24 4.87 6.59 7.40
N ARG A 25 5.57 5.68 8.11
CA ARG A 25 6.10 5.95 9.46
C ARG A 25 7.19 7.02 9.42
N GLU A 26 8.13 6.92 8.49
CA GLU A 26 9.18 7.91 8.29
C GLU A 26 8.60 9.28 7.96
N LEU A 27 7.65 9.35 7.01
CA LEU A 27 6.95 10.60 6.66
C LEU A 27 6.20 11.20 7.86
N ARG A 28 5.59 10.37 8.71
CA ARG A 28 4.96 10.83 9.96
C ARG A 28 5.99 11.32 10.97
N PHE A 29 7.13 10.66 11.08
CA PHE A 29 8.21 11.05 11.98
C PHE A 29 8.80 12.39 11.56
N THR A 30 9.11 12.57 10.28
CA THR A 30 9.56 13.86 9.73
C THR A 30 8.53 14.95 9.95
N TYR A 31 7.23 14.68 9.75
CA TYR A 31 6.18 15.65 10.07
C TYR A 31 6.19 16.05 11.54
N ALA A 32 6.34 15.08 12.44
CA ALA A 32 6.33 15.32 13.87
C ALA A 32 7.54 16.14 14.34
N VAL A 33 8.74 15.84 13.81
CA VAL A 33 10.00 16.51 14.20
C VAL A 33 10.12 17.88 13.55
N THR A 34 9.85 17.99 12.25
CA THR A 34 10.09 19.21 11.48
C THR A 34 8.89 20.15 11.47
N ARG A 35 7.67 19.65 11.78
CA ARG A 35 6.39 20.37 11.63
C ARG A 35 6.13 20.97 10.24
N SER A 36 6.99 20.67 9.27
CA SER A 36 6.84 21.05 7.87
C SER A 36 7.01 19.78 7.02
N LEU A 37 6.15 19.64 6.03
CA LEU A 37 6.27 18.58 5.03
C LEU A 37 6.58 19.25 3.70
N GLN A 38 7.77 19.03 3.15
CA GLN A 38 8.08 19.52 1.81
C GLN A 38 7.17 18.91 0.74
N ASN A 39 6.64 17.69 0.97
CA ASN A 39 5.81 16.96 0.02
C ASN A 39 4.54 16.39 0.66
N SER A 40 3.59 17.26 1.02
CA SER A 40 2.29 16.91 1.62
C SER A 40 1.44 15.93 0.78
N ALA A 41 1.70 15.84 -0.53
CA ALA A 41 1.04 14.89 -1.43
C ALA A 41 1.53 13.43 -1.27
N ARG A 42 2.77 13.22 -0.80
CA ARG A 42 3.39 11.89 -0.73
C ARG A 42 2.66 10.94 0.24
N PRO A 43 2.31 11.32 1.48
CA PRO A 43 1.55 10.46 2.39
C PRO A 43 0.20 10.02 1.80
N ARG A 44 -0.46 10.88 1.02
CA ARG A 44 -1.74 10.57 0.37
C ARG A 44 -1.57 9.51 -0.73
N LEU A 45 -0.50 9.62 -1.51
CA LEU A 45 -0.15 8.62 -2.53
C LEU A 45 0.17 7.26 -1.90
N VAL A 46 1.00 7.24 -0.85
CA VAL A 46 1.37 6.00 -0.14
C VAL A 46 0.14 5.31 0.46
N LYS A 47 -0.77 6.06 1.09
CA LYS A 47 -2.06 5.51 1.58
C LYS A 47 -2.90 4.88 0.47
N ARG A 48 -2.95 5.52 -0.70
CA ARG A 48 -3.70 5.01 -1.86
C ARG A 48 -3.07 3.73 -2.42
N SER A 49 -1.75 3.62 -2.43
CA SER A 49 -1.04 2.39 -2.81
C SER A 49 -1.33 1.24 -1.85
N ILE A 50 -1.30 1.48 -0.53
CA ILE A 50 -1.64 0.48 0.49
C ILE A 50 -3.09 -0.01 0.31
N ALA A 51 -4.03 0.91 0.10
CA ALA A 51 -5.43 0.56 -0.12
C ALA A 51 -5.60 -0.36 -1.35
N ARG A 52 -4.94 -0.05 -2.47
CA ARG A 52 -4.99 -0.88 -3.68
C ARG A 52 -4.45 -2.29 -3.46
N ILE A 53 -3.32 -2.42 -2.76
CA ILE A 53 -2.73 -3.73 -2.44
C ILE A 53 -3.71 -4.57 -1.60
N LEU A 54 -4.32 -3.96 -0.57
CA LEU A 54 -5.31 -4.63 0.28
C LEU A 54 -6.56 -5.03 -0.50
N THR A 55 -7.04 -4.19 -1.42
CA THR A 55 -8.18 -4.52 -2.29
C THR A 55 -7.87 -5.75 -3.15
N ILE A 56 -6.70 -5.82 -3.77
CA ILE A 56 -6.33 -6.95 -4.63
C ILE A 56 -6.19 -8.24 -3.82
N LYS A 57 -5.60 -8.18 -2.63
CA LYS A 57 -5.58 -9.34 -1.72
C LYS A 57 -6.99 -9.81 -1.40
N ARG A 58 -7.88 -8.88 -1.07
CA ARG A 58 -9.28 -9.20 -0.75
C ARG A 58 -10.03 -9.76 -1.96
N GLU A 59 -9.80 -9.24 -3.15
CA GLU A 59 -10.38 -9.76 -4.40
C GLU A 59 -9.92 -11.19 -4.70
N ARG A 60 -8.63 -11.50 -4.47
CA ARG A 60 -8.09 -12.86 -4.59
C ARG A 60 -8.74 -13.82 -3.58
N GLU A 61 -8.84 -13.41 -2.31
CA GLU A 61 -9.53 -14.18 -1.26
C GLU A 61 -11.00 -14.44 -1.62
N LEU A 62 -11.73 -13.41 -2.08
CA LEU A 62 -13.15 -13.54 -2.44
C LEU A 62 -13.35 -14.42 -3.68
N LYS A 63 -12.43 -14.40 -4.66
CA LYS A 63 -12.48 -15.34 -5.79
C LYS A 63 -12.25 -16.78 -5.35
N ALA A 64 -11.28 -17.01 -4.45
CA ALA A 64 -11.06 -18.33 -3.86
C ALA A 64 -12.29 -18.83 -3.08
N ALA A 65 -12.94 -17.94 -2.31
CA ALA A 65 -14.14 -18.27 -1.55
C ALA A 65 -15.40 -18.50 -2.41
N LYS A 66 -15.53 -17.81 -3.55
CA LYS A 66 -16.67 -17.97 -4.48
C LYS A 66 -16.58 -19.19 -5.40
N GLY A 67 -15.42 -19.84 -5.51
CA GLY A 67 -15.23 -21.06 -6.31
C GLY A 67 -15.53 -22.37 -5.58
N GLY A 68 -16.04 -22.31 -4.34
CA GLY A 68 -16.36 -23.46 -3.49
C GLY A 68 -17.86 -23.74 -3.32
N ALA A 69 -18.69 -23.39 -4.29
CA ALA A 69 -20.12 -23.69 -4.32
C ALA A 69 -20.49 -24.49 -5.58
#